data_AF-A0A818L192-F1
#
_entry.id   AF-A0A818L192-F1
#
_cell.length_a   1.000
_cell.length_b   1.000
_cell.length_c   1.000
_cell.angle_alpha   90.00
_cell.angle_beta   90.00
_cell.angle_gamma   90.00
#
_symmetry.space_group_name_H-M   'P 1'
#
loop_
_entity.id
_entity.type
_entity.pdbx_description
1 polymer ?
#
loop_
_entity_poly.entity_id
_entity_poly.type
_entity_poly.pdbx_seq_one_letter_code
_entity_poly.pdbx_strand_id
1 'polypeptide(L)'
;MQIIIHVCFILSVVQAQNWVGTYFPSSICNTTQCCCLYGPTTIINSSSILLLSTSLKGLFCDNFPPLEIAIQASGFTSNVLINVSNFNTILNFTLSSDGNTITAANPYLPQCPIQATRNNTAISSSSNKYNFGILHIIELFILSLPLILGRG
;
A
#
# COMPACT_ATOMS: atom_id res chain seq x y z
N MET A 1 48.70 3.35 1.46
CA MET A 1 47.48 4.09 1.08
C MET A 1 46.32 3.11 1.23
N GLN A 2 45.45 3.28 2.23
CA GLN A 2 44.33 2.37 2.53
C GLN A 2 43.04 3.01 1.98
N ILE A 3 42.31 2.28 1.14
CA ILE A 3 41.01 2.71 0.60
C ILE A 3 39.93 2.10 1.50
N ILE A 4 39.23 2.94 2.26
CA ILE A 4 38.08 2.52 3.09
C ILE A 4 36.83 2.65 2.22
N ILE A 5 36.23 1.53 1.84
CA ILE A 5 34.93 1.51 1.14
C ILE A 5 33.83 1.45 2.21
N HIS A 6 33.17 2.58 2.44
CA HIS A 6 31.97 2.64 3.27
C HIS A 6 30.79 2.06 2.49
N VAL A 7 30.47 0.79 2.73
CA VAL A 7 29.23 0.18 2.24
C VAL A 7 28.11 0.60 3.19
N CYS A 8 27.34 1.62 2.80
CA CYS A 8 26.15 2.03 3.53
C CYS A 8 25.03 1.03 3.25
N PHE A 9 24.80 0.08 4.17
CA PHE A 9 23.60 -0.76 4.15
C PHE A 9 22.42 0.08 4.63
N ILE A 10 21.63 0.58 3.68
CA ILE A 10 20.32 1.15 3.98
C ILE A 10 19.40 -0.02 4.32
N LEU A 11 19.28 -0.34 5.61
CA LEU A 11 18.19 -1.16 6.13
C LEU A 11 16.90 -0.40 5.86
N SER A 12 16.19 -0.75 4.79
CA SER A 12 14.85 -0.25 4.53
C SER A 12 13.97 -0.72 5.68
N VAL A 13 13.63 0.21 6.58
CA VAL A 13 12.63 -0.02 7.61
C VAL A 13 11.31 -0.19 6.87
N VAL A 14 10.88 -1.43 6.69
CA VAL A 14 9.53 -1.74 6.22
C VAL A 14 8.60 -1.32 7.35
N GLN A 15 8.12 -0.08 7.31
CA GLN A 15 7.04 0.36 8.17
C GLN A 15 5.89 -0.62 7.96
N ALA A 16 5.43 -1.25 9.05
CA ALA A 16 4.24 -2.08 9.01
C ALA A 16 3.07 -1.16 8.62
N GLN A 17 2.67 -1.24 7.35
CA GLN A 17 1.59 -0.42 6.83
C GLN A 17 0.27 -0.93 7.40
N ASN A 18 -0.57 0.01 7.88
CA ASN A 18 -1.86 -0.31 8.44
C ASN A 18 -2.97 0.33 7.60
N TRP A 19 -3.65 -0.48 6.78
CA TRP A 19 -4.78 -0.06 5.96
C TRP A 19 -6.13 -0.19 6.66
N VAL A 20 -6.21 -0.81 7.83
CA VAL A 20 -7.47 -0.94 8.57
C VAL A 20 -7.96 0.44 8.99
N GLY A 21 -9.19 0.79 8.63
CA GLY A 21 -9.75 2.11 8.92
C GLY A 21 -10.87 2.52 7.98
N THR A 22 -11.28 3.78 8.10
CA THR A 22 -12.33 4.39 7.28
C THR A 22 -11.75 5.46 6.37
N TYR A 23 -12.14 5.39 5.10
CA TYR A 23 -11.70 6.25 4.01
C TYR A 23 -12.91 6.97 3.44
N PHE A 24 -12.75 8.23 3.10
CA PHE A 24 -13.81 9.08 2.59
C PHE A 24 -13.54 9.43 1.14
N PRO A 25 -14.54 9.31 0.24
CA PRO A 25 -14.40 9.69 -1.15
C PRO A 25 -13.92 11.13 -1.28
N SER A 26 -12.96 11.35 -2.17
CA SER A 26 -12.61 12.69 -2.64
C SER A 26 -13.75 13.23 -3.52
N SER A 27 -13.95 14.54 -3.52
CA SER A 27 -14.99 15.22 -4.33
C SER A 27 -14.66 15.31 -5.83
N ILE A 28 -13.66 14.57 -6.31
CA ILE A 28 -13.09 14.70 -7.66
C ILE A 28 -13.95 13.97 -8.71
N CYS A 29 -14.78 13.01 -8.31
CA CYS A 29 -15.55 12.19 -9.25
C CYS A 29 -16.89 12.81 -9.64
N ASN A 30 -17.14 12.94 -10.95
CA ASN A 30 -18.39 13.48 -11.49
C ASN A 30 -19.48 12.40 -11.57
N THR A 31 -20.42 12.40 -10.63
CA THR A 31 -21.51 11.41 -10.55
C THR A 31 -22.49 11.45 -11.73
N THR A 32 -22.53 12.52 -12.53
CA THR A 32 -23.41 12.58 -13.71
C THR A 32 -22.84 11.81 -14.91
N GLN A 33 -21.55 11.48 -14.89
CA GLN A 33 -20.84 10.78 -15.97
C GLN A 33 -20.22 9.46 -15.52
N CYS A 34 -19.98 9.31 -14.21
CA CYS A 34 -19.19 8.24 -13.64
C CYS A 34 -19.91 7.56 -12.48
N CYS A 35 -19.51 6.32 -12.21
CA CYS A 35 -19.75 5.66 -10.94
C CYS A 35 -18.67 6.04 -9.94
N CYS A 36 -19.05 6.80 -8.93
CA CYS A 36 -18.18 7.33 -7.90
C CYS A 36 -18.36 6.55 -6.60
N LEU A 37 -17.32 6.49 -5.76
CA LEU A 37 -17.50 6.03 -4.38
C LEU A 37 -18.45 6.99 -3.66
N TYR A 38 -19.34 6.42 -2.86
CA TYR A 38 -20.34 7.15 -2.10
C TYR A 38 -20.35 6.67 -0.66
N GLY A 39 -20.29 7.62 0.28
CA GLY A 39 -20.22 7.32 1.70
C GLY A 39 -18.85 6.76 2.13
N PRO A 40 -18.71 6.38 3.41
CA PRO A 40 -17.46 5.87 3.96
C PRO A 40 -17.11 4.50 3.36
N THR A 41 -15.86 4.33 2.98
CA THR A 41 -15.24 3.05 2.62
C THR A 41 -14.49 2.50 3.81
N THR A 42 -14.75 1.27 4.23
CA THR A 42 -14.08 0.65 5.38
C THR A 42 -13.16 -0.46 4.92
N ILE A 43 -11.99 -0.57 5.54
CA ILE A 43 -11.09 -1.70 5.38
C ILE A 43 -10.98 -2.39 6.73
N ILE A 44 -11.25 -3.69 6.75
CA ILE A 44 -11.01 -4.56 7.90
C ILE A 44 -9.98 -5.63 7.56
N ASN A 45 -9.25 -6.07 8.58
CA ASN A 45 -8.31 -7.18 8.44
C ASN A 45 -9.04 -8.52 8.63
N SER A 46 -8.87 -9.43 7.68
CA SER A 46 -9.36 -10.81 7.74
C SER A 46 -8.19 -11.76 7.44
N SER A 47 -7.36 -11.99 8.44
CA SER A 47 -6.15 -12.84 8.36
C SER A 47 -5.11 -12.32 7.35
N SER A 48 -5.02 -12.92 6.17
CA SER A 48 -4.09 -12.53 5.09
C SER A 48 -4.73 -11.63 4.03
N ILE A 49 -6.03 -11.34 4.17
CA ILE A 49 -6.84 -10.59 3.22
C ILE A 49 -7.36 -9.33 3.90
N LEU A 50 -7.32 -8.22 3.18
CA LEU A 50 -8.02 -7.00 3.54
C LEU A 50 -9.40 -7.02 2.87
N LEU A 51 -10.46 -6.86 3.64
CA LEU A 51 -11.82 -6.74 3.12
C LEU A 51 -12.17 -5.25 3.06
N LEU A 52 -12.34 -4.74 1.84
CA LEU A 52 -12.79 -3.39 1.56
C LEU A 52 -14.30 -3.40 1.33
N SER A 53 -15.05 -2.65 2.13
CA SER A 53 -16.48 -2.44 1.98
C SER A 53 -16.76 -1.00 1.52
N THR A 54 -17.49 -0.84 0.43
CA THR A 54 -17.79 0.49 -0.14
C THR A 54 -19.13 0.51 -0.86
N SER A 55 -19.64 1.70 -1.14
CA SER A 55 -20.83 1.90 -1.98
C SER A 55 -20.49 2.78 -3.18
N LEU A 56 -21.21 2.58 -4.27
CA LEU A 56 -21.08 3.38 -5.49
C LEU A 56 -22.35 4.20 -5.72
N LYS A 57 -22.19 5.37 -6.35
CA LYS A 57 -23.29 6.22 -6.78
C LYS A 57 -22.94 6.93 -8.09
N GLY A 58 -23.96 7.20 -8.91
CA GLY A 58 -23.80 7.97 -10.14
C GLY A 58 -24.39 7.26 -11.35
N LEU A 59 -23.95 7.68 -12.54
CA LEU A 59 -24.47 7.21 -13.80
C LEU A 59 -24.29 5.69 -13.91
N PHE A 60 -25.41 4.96 -13.98
CA PHE A 60 -25.54 3.49 -14.01
C PHE A 60 -25.46 2.76 -12.66
N CYS A 61 -25.08 3.39 -11.54
CA CYS A 61 -24.89 2.72 -10.23
C CYS A 61 -25.66 3.36 -9.06
N ASP A 62 -26.67 4.18 -9.32
CA ASP A 62 -27.43 4.92 -8.28
C ASP A 62 -28.15 4.02 -7.24
N ASN A 63 -28.28 2.71 -7.50
CA ASN A 63 -28.85 1.71 -6.59
C ASN A 63 -27.97 0.46 -6.45
N PHE A 64 -26.65 0.61 -6.62
CA PHE A 64 -25.76 -0.54 -6.53
C PHE A 64 -25.60 -0.98 -5.06
N PRO A 65 -25.72 -2.28 -4.73
CA PRO A 65 -25.51 -2.75 -3.36
C PRO A 65 -24.07 -2.47 -2.90
N PRO A 66 -23.80 -2.41 -1.59
CA PRO A 66 -22.45 -2.33 -1.09
C PRO A 66 -21.55 -3.43 -1.68
N LEU A 67 -20.36 -3.05 -2.12
CA LEU A 67 -19.33 -3.92 -2.65
C LEU A 67 -18.43 -4.38 -1.51
N GLU A 68 -18.17 -5.69 -1.46
CA GLU A 68 -17.11 -6.26 -0.63
C GLU A 68 -16.00 -6.80 -1.53
N ILE A 69 -14.79 -6.32 -1.29
CA ILE A 69 -13.63 -6.56 -2.15
C ILE A 69 -12.51 -7.15 -1.31
N ALA A 70 -12.05 -8.33 -1.69
CA ALA A 70 -10.85 -8.94 -1.13
C ALA A 70 -9.60 -8.36 -1.79
N ILE A 71 -8.69 -7.81 -0.98
CA ILE A 71 -7.38 -7.31 -1.41
C ILE A 71 -6.31 -8.14 -0.70
N GLN A 72 -5.40 -8.72 -1.48
CA GLN A 72 -4.26 -9.45 -0.93
C GLN A 72 -3.30 -8.46 -0.27
N ALA A 73 -2.97 -8.68 1.01
CA ALA A 73 -2.11 -7.78 1.77
C ALA A 73 -0.68 -7.69 1.20
N SER A 74 -0.24 -8.66 0.39
CA SER A 74 1.10 -8.71 -0.20
C SER A 74 1.28 -7.92 -1.51
N GLY A 75 0.18 -7.53 -2.17
CA GLY A 75 0.23 -6.91 -3.51
C GLY A 75 -0.29 -5.48 -3.56
N PHE A 76 -1.02 -5.02 -2.54
CA PHE A 76 -1.64 -3.68 -2.46
C PHE A 76 -2.59 -3.33 -3.62
N THR A 77 -2.84 -4.27 -4.54
CA THR A 77 -3.71 -4.10 -5.71
C THR A 77 -4.69 -5.27 -5.79
N SER A 78 -5.93 -4.99 -6.17
CA SER A 78 -6.94 -6.00 -6.48
C SER A 78 -7.77 -5.55 -7.68
N ASN A 79 -8.08 -6.50 -8.55
CA ASN A 79 -8.93 -6.25 -9.71
C ASN A 79 -10.30 -6.86 -9.44
N VAL A 80 -11.34 -6.04 -9.51
CA VAL A 80 -12.71 -6.44 -9.21
C VAL A 80 -13.54 -6.27 -10.46
N LEU A 81 -14.15 -7.36 -10.92
CA LEU A 81 -15.16 -7.29 -11.95
C LEU A 81 -16.48 -6.85 -11.29
N ILE A 82 -16.97 -5.68 -11.69
CA ILE A 82 -18.27 -5.16 -11.29
C ILE A 82 -19.20 -5.29 -12.48
N ASN A 83 -20.29 -6.03 -12.29
CA ASN A 83 -21.36 -6.13 -13.27
C ASN A 83 -22.49 -5.20 -12.82
N VAL A 84 -22.63 -4.05 -13.50
CA VAL A 84 -23.63 -3.04 -13.21
C VAL A 84 -24.60 -2.94 -14.38
N SER A 85 -25.84 -3.40 -14.21
CA SER A 85 -26.94 -3.13 -15.16
C SER A 85 -26.60 -3.38 -16.64
N ASN A 86 -25.96 -4.52 -16.94
CA ASN A 86 -25.46 -4.94 -18.26
C ASN A 86 -24.14 -4.30 -18.72
N PHE A 87 -23.47 -3.54 -17.85
CA PHE A 87 -22.13 -3.04 -18.06
C PHE A 87 -21.15 -3.86 -17.21
N ASN A 88 -20.36 -4.69 -17.87
CA ASN A 88 -19.24 -5.39 -17.24
C ASN A 88 -18.04 -4.47 -17.24
N THR A 89 -17.66 -3.95 -16.08
CA THR A 89 -16.45 -3.15 -15.93
C THR A 89 -15.52 -3.77 -14.91
N ILE A 90 -14.23 -3.68 -15.19
CA ILE A 90 -13.21 -4.05 -14.20
C ILE A 90 -12.78 -2.77 -13.52
N LEU A 91 -12.81 -2.74 -12.19
CA LEU A 91 -12.18 -1.69 -11.39
C LEU A 91 -10.90 -2.24 -10.77
N ASN A 92 -9.81 -1.53 -10.97
CA ASN A 92 -8.52 -1.86 -10.38
C ASN A 92 -8.35 -1.01 -9.12
N PHE A 93 -8.53 -1.63 -7.95
CA PHE A 93 -8.32 -1.00 -6.66
C PHE A 93 -6.85 -1.08 -6.27
N THR A 94 -6.28 0.04 -5.84
CA THR A 94 -4.90 0.14 -5.36
C THR A 94 -4.88 0.88 -4.03
N LEU A 95 -4.22 0.28 -3.04
CA LEU A 95 -3.95 0.87 -1.73
C LEU A 95 -2.58 1.55 -1.79
N SER A 96 -2.48 2.78 -1.29
CA SER A 96 -1.19 3.47 -1.24
C SER A 96 -0.27 2.88 -0.18
N SER A 97 1.04 3.03 -0.43
CA SER A 97 2.10 2.56 0.45
C SER A 97 2.22 3.33 1.77
N ASP A 98 1.54 4.46 1.90
CA ASP A 98 1.46 5.22 3.15
C ASP A 98 0.21 4.85 3.97
N GLY A 99 -0.64 3.95 3.46
CA GLY A 99 -1.89 3.53 4.09
C GLY A 99 -2.99 4.60 4.09
N ASN A 100 -2.77 5.78 3.49
CA ASN A 100 -3.69 6.91 3.61
C ASN A 100 -4.71 7.00 2.48
N THR A 101 -4.47 6.35 1.35
CA THR A 101 -5.32 6.53 0.16
C THR A 101 -5.69 5.20 -0.48
N ILE A 102 -6.90 5.17 -1.01
CA ILE A 102 -7.42 4.12 -1.87
C ILE A 102 -7.69 4.79 -3.21
N THR A 103 -7.21 4.18 -4.29
CA THR A 103 -7.57 4.59 -5.64
C THR A 103 -8.26 3.44 -6.34
N ALA A 104 -9.20 3.75 -7.22
CA ALA A 104 -9.71 2.80 -8.17
C ALA A 104 -9.71 3.42 -9.57
N ALA A 105 -9.31 2.62 -10.55
CA ALA A 105 -9.29 3.04 -11.94
C ALA A 105 -10.17 2.11 -12.77
N ASN A 106 -10.99 2.70 -13.64
CA ASN A 106 -11.67 1.99 -14.70
C ASN A 106 -10.82 2.13 -15.99
N PRO A 107 -10.24 1.04 -16.52
CA PRO A 107 -9.42 1.12 -17.73
C PRO A 107 -10.23 1.57 -18.97
N TYR A 108 -11.56 1.38 -18.95
CA TYR A 108 -12.46 1.80 -20.03
C TYR A 108 -12.96 3.23 -19.87
N LEU A 109 -12.88 3.81 -18.66
CA LEU A 109 -13.32 5.17 -18.34
C LEU A 109 -12.25 5.90 -17.51
N PRO A 110 -11.07 6.20 -18.09
CA PRO A 110 -9.97 6.83 -17.35
C PRO A 110 -10.29 8.24 -16.82
N GLN A 111 -11.29 8.91 -17.41
CA GLN A 111 -11.81 10.20 -16.94
C GLN A 111 -12.63 10.13 -15.65
N CYS A 112 -12.87 8.92 -15.12
CA CYS A 112 -13.61 8.67 -13.89
C CYS A 112 -12.65 8.22 -12.77
N PRO A 113 -11.74 9.08 -12.28
CA PRO A 113 -10.85 8.70 -11.21
C PRO A 113 -11.67 8.50 -9.93
N ILE A 114 -11.42 7.37 -9.28
CA ILE A 114 -12.00 7.07 -7.98
C ILE A 114 -10.87 7.17 -6.96
N GLN A 115 -11.06 7.99 -5.94
CA GLN A 115 -10.11 8.12 -4.84
C GLN A 115 -10.85 8.32 -3.53
N ALA A 116 -10.39 7.64 -2.49
CA ALA A 116 -10.80 7.85 -1.10
C ALA A 116 -9.58 8.04 -0.20
N THR A 117 -9.68 8.95 0.76
CA THR A 117 -8.59 9.29 1.69
C THR A 117 -9.01 8.97 3.11
N ARG A 118 -8.09 8.43 3.90
CA ARG A 118 -8.27 8.18 5.32
C ARG A 118 -8.50 9.51 6.03
N ASN A 119 -9.58 9.60 6.80
CA ASN A 119 -9.73 10.73 7.71
C ASN A 119 -8.86 10.46 8.94
N ASN A 120 -7.72 11.15 9.04
CA ASN A 120 -6.71 10.92 10.08
C ASN A 120 -7.14 11.38 11.50
N THR A 121 -8.44 11.49 11.78
CA THR A 121 -8.96 11.72 13.14
C THR A 121 -8.83 10.50 14.06
N ALA A 122 -8.41 9.34 13.56
CA ALA A 122 -8.05 8.19 14.38
C ALA A 122 -6.52 8.07 14.52
N ILE A 123 -6.05 8.52 15.69
CA ILE A 123 -4.72 8.39 16.27
C ILE A 123 -4.07 7.05 15.89
N SER A 124 -3.11 7.09 14.97
CA SER A 124 -2.09 6.06 14.87
C SER A 124 -0.89 6.54 15.67
N SER A 125 -0.94 6.30 16.99
CA SER A 125 0.27 6.19 17.79
C SER A 125 1.00 4.92 17.36
N SER A 126 1.60 4.96 16.16
CA SER A 126 2.75 4.10 15.90
C SER A 126 3.84 4.60 16.84
N SER A 127 3.94 3.95 18.00
CA SER A 127 5.16 3.97 18.78
C SER A 127 6.25 3.41 17.86
N ASN A 128 6.91 4.28 17.11
CA ASN A 128 8.15 3.96 16.45
C ASN A 128 9.14 3.67 17.58
N LYS A 129 9.14 2.43 18.08
CA LYS A 129 10.29 1.90 18.81
C LYS A 129 11.40 1.78 17.78
N TYR A 130 12.11 2.88 17.57
CA TYR A 130 13.40 2.88 16.90
C TYR A 130 14.32 2.01 17.75
N ASN A 131 14.38 0.72 17.45
CA ASN A 131 15.41 -0.12 18.00
C ASN A 131 16.67 0.18 17.18
N PHE A 132 17.43 1.19 17.59
CA PHE A 132 18.81 1.38 17.13
C PHE A 132 19.60 0.17 17.60
N GLY A 133 19.54 -0.92 16.82
CA GLY A 133 20.51 -1.98 16.92
C GLY A 133 21.84 -1.40 16.47
N ILE A 134 22.69 -1.03 17.44
CA ILE A 134 24.11 -0.80 17.19
C ILE A 134 24.65 -2.14 16.69
N LEU A 135 24.75 -2.29 15.37
CA LEU A 135 25.43 -3.42 14.77
C LEU A 135 26.92 -3.21 15.04
N HIS A 136 27.44 -3.79 16.12
CA HIS A 136 28.87 -3.91 16.32
C HIS A 136 29.42 -4.79 15.20
N ILE A 137 29.91 -4.16 14.14
CA ILE A 137 30.78 -4.79 13.16
C ILE A 137 32.06 -5.11 13.92
N ILE A 138 32.15 -6.34 14.43
CA ILE A 138 33.41 -6.89 14.91
C ILE A 138 34.28 -7.03 13.66
N GLU A 139 35.25 -6.13 13.53
CA GLU A 139 36.29 -6.21 12.51
C GLU A 139 36.97 -7.58 12.57
N LEU A 140 36.65 -8.45 11.62
CA LEU A 140 37.43 -9.65 11.38
C LEU A 140 38.72 -9.21 10.67
N PHE A 141 39.73 -8.82 11.45
CA PHE A 141 41.10 -8.64 10.97
C PHE A 141 41.61 -10.01 10.51
N ILE A 142 41.43 -10.32 9.23
CA ILE A 142 42.14 -11.41 8.58
C ILE A 142 43.60 -10.96 8.48
N LEU A 143 44.40 -11.40 9.46
CA LEU A 143 45.85 -11.37 9.45
C LEU A 143 46.34 -11.99 8.13
N SER A 144 46.66 -11.14 7.17
CA SER A 144 47.49 -11.49 6.03
C SER A 144 48.93 -11.59 6.54
N LEU A 145 49.30 -12.76 7.04
CA LEU A 145 50.69 -13.14 7.25
C LEU A 145 51.31 -13.53 5.89
N PRO A 146 52.31 -12.81 5.36
CA PRO A 146 53.23 -13.40 4.39
C PRO A 146 54.30 -14.16 5.18
N LEU A 147 54.13 -15.47 5.38
CA LEU A 147 55.22 -16.32 5.85
C LEU A 147 56.20 -16.55 4.69
N ILE A 148 57.20 -15.68 4.66
CA ILE A 148 58.45 -15.84 3.94
C ILE A 148 59.20 -17.05 4.52
N LEU A 149 59.29 -18.13 3.76
CA LEU A 149 60.27 -19.21 3.87
C LEU A 149 60.63 -19.55 2.42
N GLY A 150 61.86 -19.53 1.93
CA GLY A 150 63.18 -19.43 2.52
C GLY A 150 64.08 -19.99 1.42
N ARG A 151 64.93 -19.16 0.80
CA ARG A 151 65.97 -19.62 -0.14
C ARG A 151 67.23 -19.90 0.69
N GLY A 152 67.60 -21.16 0.76
CA GLY A 152 68.92 -21.67 1.15
C GLY A 152 69.28 -22.78 0.20
#